data_AF-A0A7T8KM52-F1
#
_entry.id   AF-A0A7T8KM52-F1
#
_cell.length_a   1.000
_cell.length_b   1.000
_cell.length_c   1.000
_cell.angle_alpha   90.00
_cell.angle_beta   90.00
_cell.angle_gamma   90.00
#
_symmetry.space_group_name_H-M   'P 1'
#
loop_
_entity.id
_entity.type
_entity.pdbx_description
1 polymer ?
#
loop_
_entity_poly.entity_id
_entity_poly.type
_entity_poly.pdbx_seq_one_letter_code
_entity_poly.pdbx_strand_id
1 'polypeptide(L)'
;DLESIYKLAVDKNVVRRDVIWIFMHMDLEYENFDPSLLKHSGRFLTFNPKSCCGIISEVECSCGRWSKGVDEYIGQTTLDVLERVVASYGNTSAPVWNCSSVDKFDFQTGFYEKMTDILGQGNNFTLSTLDNQVKEIGLPLIIDIQDRNESHAVEVGHWQNEFKINKDFKVSKLKKIYRIGIVMGLPWAYFVYPNGSKSVNTSSKGKGTLEGYFPSLLHELRKRMNFDYELILTNEYGIRSKEGKWKGLEEEVIDFISPYIDMSGISIVIRKKKTTQSIFKFMTVLKLEVWMGTLAAVGAVTLLIWMLERMSPYSYSNARHLYPEGGRQFSFGESLWFSVTSLTPQGGGDSRLLAFIVLMLATFTSNLAAFLTVERLEKTVQSMEELIRHPKITYTVADSTIVHRHFINMAHAEKVLFEKWKNLTLNSGAQTQSEYRVWDYPIQEQYFHILQVINRGFAKVEEAIEGDFAFLHDTMESSPLVLPSNKEADSSALLAKPYSPTKRTLFEKIT
;
A
#
# COMPACT_ATOMS: atom_id res chain seq x y z
N ASP A 1 -34.73 28.02 -18.54
CA ASP A 1 -34.53 28.50 -17.15
C ASP A 1 -33.24 28.00 -16.58
N LEU A 2 -32.38 28.93 -16.16
CA LEU A 2 -31.05 28.66 -15.65
C LEU A 2 -31.07 27.93 -14.31
N GLU A 3 -32.01 28.31 -13.44
CA GLU A 3 -32.17 27.68 -12.15
C GLU A 3 -32.51 26.20 -12.24
N SER A 4 -33.34 25.80 -13.23
CA SER A 4 -33.76 24.40 -13.36
C SER A 4 -32.60 23.51 -13.81
N ILE A 5 -31.72 24.02 -14.68
CA ILE A 5 -30.50 23.35 -15.11
C ILE A 5 -29.53 23.21 -13.94
N TYR A 6 -29.34 24.27 -13.16
CA TYR A 6 -28.46 24.21 -11.98
C TYR A 6 -29.01 23.25 -10.91
N LYS A 7 -30.31 23.33 -10.59
CA LYS A 7 -31.00 22.41 -9.66
C LYS A 7 -30.86 20.96 -10.12
N LEU A 8 -31.04 20.68 -11.41
CA LEU A 8 -30.85 19.34 -11.99
C LEU A 8 -29.38 18.87 -11.87
N ALA A 9 -28.42 19.76 -12.07
CA ALA A 9 -26.99 19.45 -11.96
C ALA A 9 -26.56 19.18 -10.51
N VAL A 10 -27.16 19.88 -9.54
CA VAL A 10 -26.99 19.62 -8.10
C VAL A 10 -27.62 18.28 -7.72
N ASP A 11 -28.86 18.02 -8.15
CA ASP A 11 -29.59 16.77 -7.86
C ASP A 11 -28.87 15.54 -8.43
N LYS A 12 -28.41 15.64 -9.69
CA LYS A 12 -27.57 14.61 -10.34
C LYS A 12 -26.14 14.54 -9.79
N ASN A 13 -25.81 15.25 -8.71
CA ASN A 13 -24.50 15.24 -8.08
C ASN A 13 -23.34 15.61 -9.03
N VAL A 14 -23.63 16.37 -10.09
CA VAL A 14 -22.63 16.85 -11.04
C VAL A 14 -21.84 17.98 -10.38
N VAL A 15 -22.53 18.93 -9.76
CA VAL A 15 -21.93 20.11 -9.09
C VAL A 15 -21.59 19.79 -7.63
N ARG A 16 -20.67 18.85 -7.41
CA ARG A 16 -20.23 18.47 -6.05
C ARG A 16 -19.11 19.34 -5.48
N ARG A 17 -18.36 20.07 -6.32
CA ARG A 17 -17.05 20.66 -5.96
C ARG A 17 -16.80 21.97 -6.69
N ASP A 18 -16.19 22.91 -5.98
CA ASP A 18 -15.97 24.33 -6.29
C ASP A 18 -15.05 24.55 -7.52
N VAL A 19 -14.26 23.55 -7.89
CA VAL A 19 -13.05 23.75 -8.70
C VAL A 19 -13.06 23.01 -10.05
N ILE A 20 -14.01 22.09 -10.25
CA ILE A 20 -14.03 21.21 -11.44
C ILE A 20 -15.00 21.73 -12.50
N TRP A 21 -15.97 22.55 -12.11
CA TRP A 21 -17.04 22.99 -12.98
C TRP A 21 -17.03 24.52 -13.09
N ILE A 22 -16.59 25.02 -14.24
CA ILE A 22 -16.79 26.41 -14.62
C ILE A 22 -18.15 26.47 -15.29
N PHE A 23 -19.15 26.96 -14.58
CA PHE A 23 -20.44 27.26 -15.19
C PHE A 23 -20.29 28.59 -15.93
N MET A 24 -20.06 28.52 -17.23
CA MET A 24 -19.95 29.71 -18.08
C MET A 24 -21.28 29.96 -18.76
N HIS A 25 -21.94 31.03 -18.34
CA HIS A 25 -23.15 31.50 -18.96
C HIS A 25 -22.80 32.58 -19.99
N MET A 26 -23.26 32.39 -21.23
CA MET A 26 -23.07 33.38 -22.30
C MET A 26 -24.32 34.22 -22.57
N ASP A 27 -25.44 33.90 -21.92
CA ASP A 27 -26.61 34.77 -21.98
C ASP A 27 -26.41 35.91 -20.98
N LEU A 28 -26.68 37.13 -21.41
CA LEU A 28 -26.36 38.34 -20.64
C LEU A 28 -27.45 38.66 -19.61
N GLU A 29 -28.40 37.74 -19.40
CA GLU A 29 -29.52 37.81 -18.46
C GLU A 29 -29.15 37.31 -17.05
N TYR A 30 -27.96 37.66 -16.56
CA TYR A 30 -27.43 37.18 -15.28
C TYR A 30 -28.27 37.61 -14.04
N GLU A 31 -29.12 38.64 -14.16
CA GLU A 31 -30.00 39.11 -13.08
C GLU A 31 -31.13 38.12 -12.75
N ASN A 32 -31.53 37.28 -13.70
CA ASN A 32 -32.62 36.32 -13.51
C ASN A 32 -32.21 35.10 -12.66
N PHE A 33 -30.92 34.99 -12.31
CA PHE A 33 -30.40 33.88 -11.54
C PHE A 33 -30.30 34.23 -10.07
N ASP A 34 -30.99 33.49 -9.21
CA ASP A 34 -30.83 33.63 -7.77
C ASP A 34 -29.45 33.11 -7.30
N PRO A 35 -28.54 33.99 -6.85
CA PRO A 35 -27.22 33.58 -6.39
C PRO A 35 -27.28 32.77 -5.09
N SER A 36 -28.41 32.73 -4.37
CA SER A 36 -28.59 31.88 -3.18
C SER A 36 -28.62 30.38 -3.51
N LEU A 37 -28.87 30.02 -4.77
CA LEU A 37 -28.81 28.62 -5.22
C LEU A 37 -27.37 28.11 -5.28
N LEU A 38 -26.38 29.00 -5.35
CA LEU A 38 -24.99 28.63 -5.50
C LEU A 38 -24.41 28.07 -4.21
N LYS A 39 -24.07 26.78 -4.25
CA LYS A 39 -23.35 26.12 -3.14
C LYS A 39 -21.90 26.62 -2.99
N HIS A 40 -21.33 27.15 -4.07
CA HIS A 40 -19.96 27.64 -4.22
C HIS A 40 -19.95 28.87 -5.13
N SER A 41 -18.93 29.72 -5.04
CA SER A 41 -18.90 30.96 -5.81
C SER A 41 -18.92 30.72 -7.33
N GLY A 42 -19.74 31.49 -8.02
CA GLY A 42 -19.94 31.41 -9.48
C GLY A 42 -19.29 32.60 -10.17
N ARG A 43 -18.70 32.36 -11.35
CA ARG A 43 -18.19 33.44 -12.19
C ARG A 43 -19.25 33.93 -13.14
N PHE A 44 -19.58 35.22 -13.04
CA PHE A 44 -20.55 35.89 -13.89
C PHE A 44 -19.85 36.92 -14.76
N LEU A 45 -20.26 36.97 -16.02
CA LEU A 45 -19.90 38.04 -16.93
C LEU A 45 -20.97 39.12 -16.80
N THR A 46 -20.56 40.32 -16.43
CA THR A 46 -21.43 41.49 -16.23
C THR A 46 -20.96 42.61 -17.13
N PHE A 47 -21.86 43.41 -17.68
CA PHE A 47 -21.43 44.61 -18.41
C PHE A 47 -21.06 45.71 -17.44
N ASN A 48 -19.98 46.42 -17.76
CA ASN A 48 -19.66 47.62 -17.04
C ASN A 48 -20.77 48.67 -17.30
N PRO A 49 -21.39 49.23 -16.24
CA PRO A 49 -22.50 50.17 -16.39
C PRO A 49 -22.11 51.40 -17.22
N LYS A 50 -20.85 51.83 -17.20
CA LYS A 50 -20.39 52.97 -18.01
C LYS A 50 -20.44 52.68 -19.51
N SER A 51 -19.99 51.51 -19.93
CA SER A 51 -20.01 51.10 -21.35
C SER A 51 -21.43 50.85 -21.83
N CYS A 52 -22.25 50.21 -21.00
CA CYS A 52 -23.61 49.88 -21.36
C CYS A 52 -24.52 51.12 -21.40
N CYS A 53 -24.44 52.03 -20.43
CA CYS A 53 -25.24 53.26 -20.43
C CYS A 53 -24.79 54.25 -21.51
N GLY A 54 -23.50 54.26 -21.86
CA GLY A 54 -23.01 55.02 -23.01
C GLY A 54 -23.59 54.55 -24.34
N ILE A 55 -23.94 53.26 -24.45
CA ILE A 55 -24.56 52.69 -25.64
C ILE A 55 -26.07 52.97 -25.67
N ILE A 56 -26.75 52.83 -24.54
CA ILE A 56 -28.19 53.12 -24.43
C ILE A 56 -28.48 54.64 -24.44
N SER A 57 -27.43 55.49 -24.39
CA SER A 57 -27.53 56.96 -24.34
C SER A 57 -28.36 57.48 -23.15
N GLU A 58 -28.36 56.73 -22.04
CA GLU A 58 -29.03 57.07 -20.78
C GLU A 58 -27.98 57.32 -19.68
N VAL A 59 -28.27 58.22 -18.74
CA VAL A 59 -27.32 58.59 -17.66
C VAL A 59 -27.34 57.57 -16.52
N GLU A 60 -28.49 56.95 -16.25
CA GLU A 60 -28.67 55.87 -15.28
C GLU A 60 -29.46 54.74 -15.95
N CYS A 61 -28.80 53.65 -16.31
CA CYS A 61 -29.41 52.52 -16.99
C CYS A 61 -29.20 51.21 -16.22
N SER A 62 -30.17 50.29 -16.28
CA SER A 62 -30.00 48.92 -15.81
C SER A 62 -29.61 48.01 -16.96
N CYS A 63 -28.40 47.46 -16.91
CA CYS A 63 -27.81 46.67 -17.98
C CYS A 63 -28.24 45.20 -18.00
N GLY A 64 -29.18 44.79 -17.14
CA GLY A 64 -29.65 43.40 -17.03
C GLY A 64 -30.43 42.87 -18.23
N ARG A 65 -30.88 43.75 -19.13
CA ARG A 65 -31.64 43.40 -20.36
C ARG A 65 -31.00 43.97 -21.61
N TRP A 66 -29.70 43.69 -21.77
CA TRP A 66 -28.90 44.09 -22.93
C TRP A 66 -29.56 43.78 -24.29
N SER A 67 -30.40 42.75 -24.37
CA SER A 67 -31.10 42.36 -25.62
C SER A 67 -32.09 43.41 -26.17
N LYS A 68 -32.56 44.40 -25.40
CA LYS A 68 -33.66 45.29 -25.81
C LYS A 68 -33.28 46.64 -26.43
N GLY A 69 -32.02 46.92 -26.72
CA GLY A 69 -31.61 48.20 -27.33
C GLY A 69 -30.40 48.13 -28.26
N VAL A 70 -29.74 46.97 -28.35
CA VAL A 70 -28.51 46.80 -29.13
C VAL A 70 -28.79 46.86 -30.63
N ASP A 71 -29.86 46.23 -31.10
CA ASP A 71 -30.21 46.25 -32.52
C ASP A 71 -30.52 47.68 -33.00
N GLU A 72 -31.17 48.47 -32.16
CA GLU A 72 -31.48 49.87 -32.43
C GLU A 72 -30.22 50.75 -32.40
N TYR A 73 -29.33 50.53 -31.42
CA TYR A 73 -28.05 51.22 -31.36
C TYR A 73 -27.13 50.89 -32.54
N ILE A 74 -27.00 49.61 -32.89
CA ILE A 74 -26.23 49.18 -34.06
C ILE A 74 -26.85 49.80 -35.33
N GLY A 75 -28.18 49.79 -35.45
CA GLY A 75 -28.89 50.42 -36.57
C GLY A 75 -28.61 51.93 -36.69
N GLN A 76 -28.76 52.69 -35.61
CA GLN A 76 -28.51 54.13 -35.60
C GLN A 76 -27.04 54.47 -35.85
N THR A 77 -26.12 53.72 -35.25
CA THR A 77 -24.68 54.00 -35.38
C THR A 77 -24.14 53.58 -36.74
N THR A 78 -24.66 52.50 -37.34
CA THR A 78 -24.32 52.13 -38.73
C THR A 78 -24.82 53.18 -39.72
N LEU A 79 -26.00 53.77 -39.49
CA LEU A 79 -26.50 54.89 -40.30
C LEU A 79 -25.63 56.14 -40.17
N ASP A 80 -25.23 56.54 -38.95
CA ASP A 80 -24.32 57.69 -38.73
C ASP A 80 -22.94 57.47 -39.38
N VAL A 81 -22.35 56.28 -39.24
CA VAL A 81 -21.08 55.95 -39.90
C VAL A 81 -21.25 55.99 -41.42
N LEU A 82 -22.33 55.42 -41.97
CA LEU A 82 -22.58 55.41 -43.40
C LEU A 82 -22.78 56.84 -43.94
N GLU A 83 -23.51 57.69 -43.22
CA GLU A 83 -23.71 59.10 -43.56
C GLU A 83 -22.37 59.86 -43.60
N ARG A 84 -21.51 59.69 -42.60
CA ARG A 84 -20.18 60.31 -42.56
C ARG A 84 -19.26 59.81 -43.68
N VAL A 85 -19.30 58.51 -43.98
CA VAL A 85 -18.53 57.93 -45.08
C VAL A 85 -19.00 58.50 -46.42
N VAL A 86 -20.32 58.59 -46.65
CA VAL A 86 -20.90 59.17 -47.86
C VAL A 86 -20.60 60.67 -47.97
N ALA A 87 -20.70 61.42 -46.87
CA ALA A 87 -20.36 62.84 -46.82
C ALA A 87 -18.88 63.12 -47.14
N SER A 88 -17.98 62.20 -46.78
CA SER A 88 -16.54 62.22 -47.11
C SER A 88 -16.24 62.17 -48.62
N TYR A 89 -17.22 61.78 -49.45
CA TYR A 89 -17.10 61.83 -50.91
C TYR A 89 -17.58 63.15 -51.54
N GLY A 90 -18.03 64.12 -50.73
CA GLY A 90 -18.14 65.53 -51.13
C GLY A 90 -19.26 65.90 -52.11
N ASN A 91 -20.11 64.97 -52.54
CA ASN A 91 -21.23 65.28 -53.46
C ASN A 91 -22.59 65.04 -52.80
N THR A 92 -23.35 66.11 -52.61
CA THR A 92 -24.73 66.13 -52.07
C THR A 92 -25.81 65.70 -53.08
N SER A 93 -25.43 65.00 -54.15
CA SER A 93 -26.36 64.32 -55.05
C SER A 93 -26.08 62.82 -54.99
N ALA A 94 -27.08 62.03 -54.60
CA ALA A 94 -27.00 60.58 -54.60
C ALA A 94 -26.52 60.13 -56.01
N PRO A 95 -25.34 59.49 -56.14
CA PRO A 95 -24.88 59.10 -57.47
C PRO A 95 -25.86 58.05 -57.99
N VAL A 96 -26.31 58.19 -59.25
CA VAL A 96 -27.03 57.10 -59.91
C VAL A 96 -25.98 56.07 -60.32
N TRP A 97 -25.86 55.01 -59.52
CA TRP A 97 -24.87 53.96 -59.74
C TRP A 97 -25.37 52.97 -60.78
N ASN A 98 -24.62 52.84 -61.87
CA ASN A 98 -24.85 51.80 -62.86
C ASN A 98 -23.97 50.60 -62.50
N CYS A 99 -24.55 49.55 -61.89
CA CYS A 99 -23.84 48.35 -61.39
C CYS A 99 -23.15 47.50 -62.47
N SER A 100 -23.09 47.99 -63.71
CA SER A 100 -22.80 47.22 -64.91
C SER A 100 -21.34 47.31 -65.36
N SER A 101 -20.60 48.39 -65.01
CA SER A 101 -19.23 48.56 -65.49
C SER A 101 -18.49 49.69 -64.77
N VAL A 102 -17.53 49.33 -63.91
CA VAL A 102 -16.20 49.94 -63.65
C VAL A 102 -15.63 49.22 -62.40
N ASP A 103 -14.36 48.82 -62.49
CA ASP A 103 -13.45 48.32 -61.44
C ASP A 103 -14.01 48.14 -60.03
N LYS A 104 -14.65 46.98 -59.78
CA LYS A 104 -15.19 46.59 -58.46
C LYS A 104 -14.13 46.59 -57.34
N PHE A 105 -12.86 46.40 -57.68
CA PHE A 105 -11.79 46.20 -56.72
C PHE A 105 -11.32 47.52 -56.06
N ASP A 106 -11.16 48.59 -56.84
CA ASP A 106 -10.58 49.86 -56.37
C ASP A 106 -11.57 50.70 -55.53
N PHE A 107 -12.87 50.60 -55.86
CA PHE A 107 -13.93 51.23 -55.08
C PHE A 107 -14.15 50.52 -53.73
N GLN A 108 -14.12 49.19 -53.71
CA GLN A 108 -14.23 48.43 -52.46
C GLN A 108 -13.08 48.78 -51.53
N THR A 109 -11.83 48.77 -51.99
CA THR A 109 -10.67 49.15 -51.18
C THR A 109 -10.74 50.59 -50.69
N GLY A 110 -11.08 51.55 -51.55
CA GLY A 110 -11.17 52.97 -51.16
C GLY A 110 -12.31 53.27 -50.18
N PHE A 111 -13.45 52.58 -50.30
CA PHE A 111 -14.55 52.66 -49.35
C PHE A 111 -14.18 52.05 -47.99
N TYR A 112 -13.55 50.87 -47.98
CA TYR A 112 -13.08 50.25 -46.75
C TYR A 112 -11.99 51.06 -46.06
N GLU A 113 -11.04 51.65 -46.79
CA GLU A 113 -10.01 52.52 -46.22
C GLU A 113 -10.61 53.74 -45.54
N LYS A 114 -11.48 54.49 -46.23
CA LYS A 114 -12.18 55.66 -45.66
C LYS A 114 -13.09 55.29 -44.50
N MET A 115 -13.79 54.16 -44.57
CA MET A 115 -14.60 53.65 -43.48
C MET A 115 -13.72 53.34 -42.26
N THR A 116 -12.58 52.68 -42.46
CA THR A 116 -11.66 52.38 -41.34
C THR A 116 -11.02 53.62 -40.74
N ASP A 117 -10.76 54.66 -41.54
CA ASP A 117 -10.27 55.95 -41.04
C ASP A 117 -11.34 56.67 -40.20
N ILE A 118 -12.58 56.73 -40.68
CA ILE A 118 -13.71 57.34 -39.94
C ILE A 118 -14.03 56.57 -38.65
N LEU A 119 -14.00 55.23 -38.70
CA LEU A 119 -14.17 54.39 -37.52
C LEU A 119 -13.00 54.53 -36.53
N GLY A 120 -11.77 54.72 -37.01
CA GLY A 120 -10.58 54.92 -36.19
C GLY A 120 -10.50 56.30 -35.52
N GLN A 121 -11.24 57.29 -36.03
CA GLN A 121 -11.30 58.64 -35.45
C GLN A 121 -12.34 58.78 -34.32
N GLY A 122 -13.23 57.79 -34.13
CA GLY A 122 -14.28 57.80 -33.11
C GLY A 122 -13.97 56.92 -31.89
N ASN A 123 -14.48 57.30 -30.71
CA ASN A 123 -14.40 56.49 -29.48
C ASN A 123 -15.45 55.36 -29.42
N ASN A 124 -16.32 55.27 -30.43
CA ASN A 124 -17.53 54.43 -30.40
C ASN A 124 -17.31 53.01 -30.92
N PHE A 125 -16.16 52.71 -31.51
CA PHE A 125 -15.85 51.39 -32.08
C PHE A 125 -14.40 51.01 -31.84
N THR A 126 -14.16 49.72 -31.68
CA THR A 126 -12.83 49.12 -31.68
C THR A 126 -12.61 48.40 -32.99
N LEU A 127 -11.49 48.67 -33.66
CA LEU A 127 -11.11 47.94 -34.87
C LEU A 127 -10.11 46.86 -34.47
N SER A 128 -10.51 45.59 -34.52
CA SER A 128 -9.63 44.46 -34.24
C SER A 128 -9.31 43.69 -35.51
N THR A 129 -8.03 43.39 -35.72
CA THR A 129 -7.57 42.61 -36.88
C THR A 129 -7.45 41.15 -36.45
N LEU A 130 -8.38 40.30 -36.89
CA LEU A 130 -8.29 38.85 -36.71
C LEU A 130 -7.51 38.25 -37.89
N ASP A 131 -6.45 37.50 -37.58
CA ASP A 131 -5.65 36.71 -38.54
C ASP A 131 -5.26 37.44 -39.84
N ASN A 132 -4.78 38.69 -39.73
CA ASN A 132 -4.24 39.50 -40.85
C ASN A 132 -5.15 39.68 -42.08
N GLN A 133 -6.43 39.31 -42.01
CA GLN A 133 -7.34 39.27 -43.16
C GLN A 133 -8.70 39.90 -42.87
N VAL A 134 -9.18 39.86 -41.61
CA VAL A 134 -10.52 40.34 -41.24
C VAL A 134 -10.40 41.46 -40.21
N LYS A 135 -10.84 42.67 -40.58
CA LYS A 135 -11.03 43.80 -39.65
C LYS A 135 -12.43 43.68 -39.06
N GLU A 136 -12.55 43.21 -37.83
CA GLU A 136 -13.80 43.21 -37.08
C GLU A 136 -14.05 44.59 -36.47
N ILE A 137 -15.29 45.05 -36.57
CA ILE A 137 -15.76 46.26 -35.90
C ILE A 137 -16.41 45.80 -34.59
N GLY A 138 -15.66 45.93 -33.50
CA GLY A 138 -16.15 45.69 -32.15
C GLY A 138 -16.82 46.94 -31.58
N LEU A 139 -17.79 46.72 -30.69
CA LEU A 139 -18.24 47.77 -29.78
C LEU A 139 -17.21 47.90 -28.62
N PRO A 140 -16.97 49.11 -28.08
CA PRO A 140 -16.08 49.35 -26.94
C PRO A 140 -16.73 48.88 -25.63
N LEU A 141 -17.06 47.59 -25.59
CA LEU A 141 -17.68 46.94 -24.45
C LEU A 141 -16.61 46.56 -23.44
N ILE A 142 -16.79 47.04 -22.21
CA ILE A 142 -16.07 46.55 -21.05
C ILE A 142 -16.96 45.53 -20.36
N ILE A 143 -16.49 44.28 -20.31
CA ILE A 143 -17.15 43.19 -19.60
C ILE A 143 -16.39 42.96 -18.30
N ASP A 144 -17.06 43.19 -17.18
CA ASP A 144 -16.53 42.94 -15.84
C ASP A 144 -16.83 41.48 -15.48
N ILE A 145 -15.78 40.76 -15.07
CA ILE A 145 -15.89 39.39 -14.55
C ILE A 145 -15.99 39.48 -13.04
N GLN A 146 -17.10 39.00 -12.49
CA GLN A 146 -17.36 39.01 -11.06
C GLN A 146 -17.48 37.59 -10.51
N ASP A 147 -16.85 37.34 -9.37
CA ASP A 147 -17.04 36.13 -8.57
C ASP A 147 -18.11 36.41 -7.53
N ARG A 148 -19.30 35.79 -7.69
CA ARG A 148 -20.47 36.03 -6.85
C ARG A 148 -20.73 34.82 -5.96
N ASN A 149 -20.92 35.08 -4.68
CA ASN A 149 -21.40 34.15 -3.67
C ASN A 149 -22.68 34.71 -3.01
N GLU A 150 -23.33 33.97 -2.11
CA GLU A 150 -24.60 34.36 -1.45
C GLU A 150 -24.58 35.77 -0.84
N SER A 151 -23.43 36.25 -0.40
CA SER A 151 -23.29 37.52 0.33
C SER A 151 -22.24 38.49 -0.23
N HIS A 152 -21.34 38.02 -1.11
CA HIS A 152 -20.17 38.80 -1.55
C HIS A 152 -20.02 38.70 -3.06
N ALA A 153 -19.88 39.84 -3.73
CA ALA A 153 -19.48 39.94 -5.13
C ALA A 153 -18.09 40.56 -5.18
N VAL A 154 -17.12 39.83 -5.73
CA VAL A 154 -15.72 40.29 -5.87
C VAL A 154 -15.41 40.45 -7.34
N GLU A 155 -14.92 41.63 -7.73
CA GLU A 155 -14.50 41.88 -9.11
C GLU A 155 -13.15 41.19 -9.38
N VAL A 156 -13.15 40.26 -10.35
CA VAL A 156 -11.98 39.48 -10.75
C VAL A 156 -11.11 40.27 -11.73
N GLY A 157 -11.75 41.02 -12.63
CA GLY A 157 -11.09 41.79 -13.68
C GLY A 157 -12.06 42.22 -14.77
N HIS A 158 -11.56 42.98 -15.74
CA HIS A 158 -12.34 43.49 -16.86
C HIS A 158 -11.74 43.05 -18.19
N TRP A 159 -12.60 42.81 -19.17
CA TRP A 159 -12.27 42.46 -20.55
C TRP A 159 -12.73 43.57 -21.48
N GLN A 160 -11.83 44.04 -22.35
CA GLN A 160 -12.13 45.04 -23.37
C GLN A 160 -11.57 44.57 -24.73
N ASN A 161 -10.25 44.60 -24.89
CA ASN A 161 -9.53 43.96 -26.01
C ASN A 161 -8.67 42.79 -25.52
N GLU A 162 -8.12 42.92 -24.31
CA GLU A 162 -7.41 41.89 -23.58
C GLU A 162 -7.98 41.80 -22.17
N PHE A 163 -7.89 40.61 -21.57
CA PHE A 163 -8.35 40.41 -20.19
C PHE A 163 -7.33 41.00 -19.19
N LYS A 164 -7.78 41.93 -18.34
CA LYS A 164 -6.98 42.54 -17.28
C LYS A 164 -7.52 42.13 -15.92
N ILE A 165 -6.68 41.43 -15.15
CA ILE A 165 -7.01 41.00 -13.78
C ILE A 165 -6.95 42.20 -12.83
N ASN A 166 -7.93 42.32 -11.94
CA ASN A 166 -7.94 43.34 -10.90
C ASN A 166 -6.81 43.08 -9.89
N LYS A 167 -6.06 44.12 -9.50
CA LYS A 167 -4.91 44.01 -8.58
C LYS A 167 -5.30 43.51 -7.19
N ASP A 168 -6.55 43.74 -6.79
CA ASP A 168 -7.07 43.32 -5.50
C ASP A 168 -7.50 41.84 -5.48
N PHE A 169 -7.62 41.21 -6.65
CA PHE A 169 -8.01 39.81 -6.77
C PHE A 169 -6.80 38.88 -6.63
N LYS A 170 -6.71 38.17 -5.51
CA LYS A 170 -5.71 37.10 -5.30
C LYS A 170 -6.25 35.77 -5.82
N VAL A 171 -5.65 35.27 -6.90
CA VAL A 171 -5.97 33.94 -7.44
C VAL A 171 -5.62 32.86 -6.41
N SER A 172 -6.64 32.20 -5.87
CA SER A 172 -6.44 31.05 -4.97
C SER A 172 -5.87 29.87 -5.76
N LYS A 173 -4.78 29.27 -5.26
CA LYS A 173 -4.20 28.06 -5.86
C LYS A 173 -5.21 26.91 -5.76
N LEU A 174 -5.54 26.31 -6.90
CA LEU A 174 -6.48 25.20 -6.98
C LEU A 174 -5.98 24.04 -6.11
N LYS A 175 -6.86 23.58 -5.20
CA LYS A 175 -6.56 22.43 -4.36
C LYS A 175 -6.63 21.17 -5.20
N LYS A 176 -5.53 20.41 -5.27
CA LYS A 176 -5.49 19.16 -6.05
C LYS A 176 -6.36 18.11 -5.37
N ILE A 177 -7.07 17.31 -6.16
CA ILE A 177 -7.92 16.24 -5.67
C ILE A 177 -7.44 14.92 -6.27
N TYR A 178 -7.15 13.94 -5.41
CA TYR A 178 -6.64 12.63 -5.82
C TYR A 178 -7.66 11.52 -5.55
N ARG A 179 -7.80 10.56 -6.48
CA ARG A 179 -8.47 9.29 -6.21
C ARG A 179 -7.42 8.29 -5.77
N ILE A 180 -7.54 7.79 -4.55
CA ILE A 180 -6.54 6.93 -3.93
C ILE A 180 -7.15 5.56 -3.70
N GLY A 181 -6.57 4.55 -4.34
CA GLY A 181 -6.95 3.16 -4.15
C GLY A 181 -6.24 2.57 -2.93
N ILE A 182 -6.97 1.89 -2.06
CA ILE A 182 -6.42 1.17 -0.90
C ILE A 182 -6.94 -0.26 -0.91
N VAL A 183 -6.02 -1.22 -0.74
CA VAL A 183 -6.36 -2.62 -0.48
C VAL A 183 -6.62 -2.79 1.02
N MET A 184 -7.75 -3.39 1.35
CA MET A 184 -8.14 -3.66 2.72
C MET A 184 -7.33 -4.83 3.29
N GLY A 185 -6.80 -4.67 4.51
CA GLY A 185 -6.00 -5.69 5.20
C GLY A 185 -5.58 -5.24 6.59
N LEU A 186 -5.42 -6.16 7.54
CA LEU A 186 -4.87 -5.82 8.86
C LEU A 186 -3.34 -5.83 8.80
N PRO A 187 -2.62 -4.86 9.40
CA PRO A 187 -3.09 -3.67 10.14
C PRO A 187 -3.28 -2.41 9.27
N TRP A 188 -3.21 -2.55 7.95
CA TRP A 188 -3.10 -1.48 6.95
C TRP A 188 -4.35 -0.61 6.80
N ALA A 189 -5.51 -1.22 6.57
CA ALA A 189 -6.81 -0.55 6.42
C ALA A 189 -7.95 -1.53 6.74
N TYR A 190 -8.80 -1.19 7.71
CA TYR A 190 -9.93 -2.00 8.14
C TYR A 190 -11.05 -1.12 8.72
N PHE A 191 -12.28 -1.63 8.69
CA PHE A 191 -13.42 -0.98 9.33
C PHE A 191 -13.52 -1.40 10.79
N VAL A 192 -13.67 -0.41 11.67
CA VAL A 192 -14.02 -0.61 13.09
C VAL A 192 -15.48 -0.22 13.27
N TYR A 193 -16.23 -1.14 13.85
CA TYR A 193 -17.63 -0.93 14.17
C TYR A 193 -17.81 -0.50 15.62
N PRO A 194 -18.94 0.15 15.98
CA PRO A 194 -19.21 0.59 17.36
C PRO A 194 -19.21 -0.55 18.40
N ASN A 195 -19.44 -1.79 17.97
CA ASN A 195 -19.36 -3.01 18.79
C ASN A 195 -17.91 -3.50 19.00
N GLY A 196 -16.90 -2.82 18.46
CA GLY A 196 -15.48 -3.20 18.49
C GLY A 196 -15.08 -4.26 17.46
N SER A 197 -16.00 -4.77 16.64
CA SER A 197 -15.66 -5.76 15.61
C SER A 197 -14.89 -5.11 14.45
N LYS A 198 -13.86 -5.80 13.96
CA LYS A 198 -13.05 -5.36 12.82
C LYS A 198 -13.46 -6.13 11.56
N SER A 199 -13.65 -5.42 10.44
CA SER A 199 -13.97 -6.02 9.14
C SER A 199 -13.04 -5.50 8.05
N VAL A 200 -12.62 -6.40 7.18
CA VAL A 200 -11.82 -6.10 5.99
C VAL A 200 -12.70 -5.98 4.74
N ASN A 201 -13.99 -6.37 4.83
CA ASN A 201 -14.86 -6.44 3.66
C ASN A 201 -15.31 -5.06 3.17
N THR A 202 -15.05 -4.77 1.89
CA THR A 202 -15.51 -3.56 1.18
C THR A 202 -17.03 -3.41 1.11
N SER A 203 -17.77 -4.52 1.09
CA SER A 203 -19.25 -4.53 1.06
C SER A 203 -19.88 -3.97 2.34
N SER A 204 -19.11 -3.87 3.43
CA SER A 204 -19.58 -3.41 4.73
C SER A 204 -19.21 -1.93 4.98
N LYS A 205 -19.38 -1.07 3.96
CA LYS A 205 -19.20 0.39 4.11
C LYS A 205 -20.13 1.04 5.15
N GLY A 206 -21.17 0.33 5.60
CA GLY A 206 -22.19 0.87 6.50
C GLY A 206 -21.68 1.11 7.92
N LYS A 207 -21.68 2.37 8.36
CA LYS A 207 -21.49 2.86 9.74
C LYS A 207 -20.16 2.55 10.45
N GLY A 208 -19.25 1.79 9.84
CA GLY A 208 -17.90 1.55 10.37
C GLY A 208 -16.95 2.72 10.08
N THR A 209 -16.10 3.08 11.04
CA THR A 209 -15.00 4.02 10.84
C THR A 209 -13.84 3.31 10.15
N LEU A 210 -13.29 3.90 9.09
CA LEU A 210 -12.10 3.37 8.43
C LEU A 210 -10.86 3.74 9.26
N GLU A 211 -10.19 2.73 9.79
CA GLU A 211 -8.99 2.89 10.61
C GLU A 211 -7.84 2.04 10.05
N GLY A 212 -6.61 2.39 10.44
CA GLY A 212 -5.40 1.69 10.00
C GLY A 212 -4.22 2.64 9.80
N TYR A 213 -3.09 2.06 9.40
CA TYR A 213 -1.88 2.82 9.09
C TYR A 213 -2.08 3.76 7.89
N PHE A 214 -2.64 3.27 6.78
CA PHE A 214 -2.78 4.08 5.56
C PHE A 214 -3.78 5.23 5.68
N PRO A 215 -4.98 5.06 6.27
CA PRO A 215 -5.89 6.19 6.51
C PRO A 215 -5.26 7.30 7.37
N SER A 216 -4.49 6.91 8.40
CA SER A 216 -3.80 7.85 9.28
C SER A 216 -2.67 8.59 8.56
N LEU A 217 -1.86 7.87 7.78
CA LEU A 217 -0.81 8.46 6.95
C LEU A 217 -1.39 9.43 5.91
N LEU A 218 -2.49 9.06 5.26
CA LEU A 218 -3.17 9.93 4.28
C LEU A 218 -3.73 11.20 4.91
N HIS A 219 -4.24 11.12 6.15
CA HIS A 219 -4.69 12.30 6.88
C HIS A 219 -3.54 13.28 7.14
N GLU A 220 -2.36 12.79 7.53
CA GLU A 220 -1.18 13.64 7.73
C GLU A 220 -0.62 14.20 6.41
N LEU A 221 -0.58 13.39 5.35
CA LEU A 221 -0.19 13.84 4.02
C LEU A 221 -1.13 14.93 3.50
N ARG A 222 -2.45 14.78 3.70
CA ARG A 222 -3.48 15.75 3.32
C ARG A 222 -3.23 17.11 3.97
N LYS A 223 -2.95 17.13 5.28
CA LYS A 223 -2.64 18.36 6.02
C LYS A 223 -1.36 19.02 5.51
N ARG A 224 -0.29 18.23 5.31
CA ARG A 224 1.03 18.77 4.97
C ARG A 224 1.12 19.27 3.53
N MET A 225 0.49 18.56 2.59
CA MET A 225 0.54 18.88 1.16
C MET A 225 -0.68 19.67 0.65
N ASN A 226 -1.66 19.94 1.53
CA ASN A 226 -2.90 20.69 1.23
C ASN A 226 -3.61 20.19 -0.05
N PHE A 227 -3.93 18.90 -0.10
CA PHE A 227 -4.77 18.30 -1.14
C PHE A 227 -6.05 17.72 -0.53
N ASP A 228 -7.02 17.34 -1.36
CA ASP A 228 -8.16 16.52 -0.94
C ASP A 228 -8.14 15.18 -1.69
N TYR A 229 -8.80 14.17 -1.13
CA TYR A 229 -8.79 12.84 -1.73
C TYR A 229 -10.11 12.11 -1.59
N GLU A 230 -10.31 11.14 -2.48
CA GLU A 230 -11.42 10.21 -2.49
C GLU A 230 -10.87 8.78 -2.46
N LEU A 231 -11.33 8.00 -1.47
CA LEU A 231 -10.84 6.64 -1.26
C LEU A 231 -11.64 5.62 -2.08
N ILE A 232 -10.93 4.80 -2.83
CA ILE A 232 -11.46 3.63 -3.53
C ILE A 232 -10.93 2.40 -2.80
N LEU A 233 -11.83 1.62 -2.21
CA LEU A 233 -11.46 0.45 -1.42
C LEU A 233 -11.63 -0.83 -2.24
N THR A 234 -10.63 -1.70 -2.23
CA THR A 234 -10.66 -3.04 -2.84
C THR A 234 -10.19 -4.09 -1.83
N ASN A 235 -10.57 -5.35 -2.03
CA ASN A 235 -10.03 -6.48 -1.27
C ASN A 235 -8.90 -7.20 -2.02
N GLU A 236 -8.80 -6.99 -3.34
CA GLU A 236 -7.90 -7.75 -4.21
C GLU A 236 -6.77 -6.85 -4.73
N TYR A 237 -5.54 -7.38 -4.64
CA TYR A 237 -4.38 -6.87 -5.36
C TYR A 237 -4.51 -7.16 -6.86
N GLY A 238 -3.83 -6.39 -7.70
CA GLY A 238 -3.85 -6.48 -9.15
C GLY A 238 -3.53 -7.88 -9.69
N ILE A 239 -4.52 -8.58 -10.22
CA ILE A 239 -4.34 -9.86 -10.91
C ILE A 239 -4.56 -9.64 -12.41
N ARG A 240 -3.54 -9.99 -13.21
CA ARG A 240 -3.68 -10.05 -14.66
C ARG A 240 -4.49 -11.28 -15.05
N SER A 241 -5.62 -11.06 -15.69
CA SER A 241 -6.40 -12.12 -16.33
C SER A 241 -5.63 -12.69 -17.54
N LYS A 242 -5.95 -13.92 -17.95
CA LYS A 242 -5.39 -14.56 -19.15
C LYS A 242 -5.63 -13.75 -20.44
N GLU A 243 -6.67 -12.92 -20.43
CA GLU A 243 -7.05 -11.99 -21.52
C GLU A 243 -6.24 -10.68 -21.52
N GLY A 244 -5.26 -10.53 -20.61
CA GLY A 244 -4.44 -9.32 -20.51
C GLY A 244 -5.09 -8.15 -19.78
N LYS A 245 -6.35 -8.28 -19.32
CA LYS A 245 -7.04 -7.29 -18.49
C LYS A 245 -6.67 -7.45 -17.02
N TRP A 246 -6.44 -6.34 -16.33
CA TRP A 246 -6.15 -6.32 -14.90
C TRP A 246 -7.42 -6.21 -14.05
N LYS A 247 -7.44 -6.93 -12.93
CA LYS A 247 -8.46 -6.85 -11.89
C LYS A 247 -7.80 -6.40 -10.58
N GLY A 248 -8.28 -5.34 -9.94
CA GLY A 248 -7.70 -4.83 -8.68
C GLY A 248 -6.75 -3.64 -8.86
N LEU A 249 -5.95 -3.34 -7.83
CA LEU A 249 -4.93 -2.27 -7.86
C LEU A 249 -3.62 -2.77 -8.51
N GLU A 250 -3.21 -2.12 -9.60
CA GLU A 250 -2.06 -2.49 -10.44
C GLU A 250 -0.71 -2.12 -9.81
N GLU A 251 0.32 -2.95 -10.02
CA GLU A 251 1.70 -2.71 -9.58
C GLU A 251 2.69 -2.57 -10.77
N GLU A 252 2.49 -3.27 -11.88
CA GLU A 252 3.56 -3.44 -12.90
C GLU A 252 3.72 -2.27 -13.89
N VAL A 253 2.76 -1.34 -13.99
CA VAL A 253 2.75 -0.24 -14.98
C VAL A 253 2.82 1.14 -14.31
N ILE A 254 3.30 1.21 -13.07
CA ILE A 254 3.28 2.43 -12.27
C ILE A 254 4.70 2.71 -11.72
N ASP A 255 5.06 4.00 -11.68
CA ASP A 255 6.29 4.44 -11.03
C ASP A 255 6.13 4.41 -9.51
N PHE A 256 7.09 3.79 -8.83
CA PHE A 256 7.12 3.71 -7.37
C PHE A 256 8.06 4.75 -6.76
N ILE A 257 7.68 5.22 -5.58
CA ILE A 257 8.61 5.89 -4.68
C ILE A 257 9.58 4.87 -4.07
N SER A 258 10.72 5.36 -3.58
CA SER A 258 11.64 4.50 -2.81
C SER A 258 10.88 3.81 -1.68
N PRO A 259 11.09 2.48 -1.47
CA PRO A 259 10.47 1.79 -0.35
C PRO A 259 10.85 2.51 0.95
N TYR A 260 9.83 2.76 1.78
CA TYR A 260 9.99 3.42 3.08
C TYR A 260 9.86 2.43 4.26
N ILE A 261 9.45 1.19 3.99
CA ILE A 261 9.43 0.08 4.95
C ILE A 261 10.42 -0.97 4.46
N ASP A 262 11.46 -1.21 5.25
CA ASP A 262 12.53 -2.18 4.91
C ASP A 262 12.12 -3.64 5.16
N MET A 263 10.95 -3.88 5.77
CA MET A 263 10.40 -5.22 5.98
C MET A 263 9.73 -5.71 4.69
N SER A 264 10.53 -6.23 3.77
CA SER A 264 10.04 -6.96 2.60
C SER A 264 10.58 -8.39 2.62
N GLY A 265 9.70 -9.36 2.45
CA GLY A 265 10.08 -10.77 2.46
C GLY A 265 8.92 -11.71 2.75
N ILE A 266 9.16 -13.01 2.52
CA ILE A 266 8.22 -14.08 2.88
C ILE A 266 8.63 -14.59 4.27
N SER A 267 7.73 -14.48 5.25
CA SER A 267 7.92 -15.07 6.58
C SER A 267 7.25 -16.43 6.70
N ILE A 268 7.88 -17.28 7.51
CA ILE A 268 7.37 -18.60 7.87
C ILE A 268 6.76 -18.49 9.27
N VAL A 269 5.46 -18.76 9.37
CA VAL A 269 4.73 -18.76 10.65
C VAL A 269 4.40 -20.19 11.02
N ILE A 270 4.89 -20.63 12.19
CA ILE A 270 4.65 -21.96 12.74
C ILE A 270 4.10 -21.81 14.15
N ARG A 271 3.14 -22.64 14.53
CA ARG A 271 2.61 -22.65 15.90
C ARG A 271 3.71 -23.10 16.87
N LYS A 272 3.93 -22.32 17.92
CA LYS A 272 4.87 -22.71 18.99
C LYS A 272 4.36 -23.98 19.68
N LYS A 273 5.15 -25.06 19.66
CA LYS A 273 4.88 -26.30 20.39
C LYS A 273 4.79 -26.00 21.89
N LYS A 274 3.66 -26.34 22.52
CA LYS A 274 3.53 -26.28 23.98
C LYS A 274 4.25 -27.48 24.59
N THR A 275 5.36 -27.24 25.28
CA THR A 275 6.05 -28.29 26.05
C THR A 275 5.28 -28.53 27.34
N THR A 276 4.76 -29.74 27.54
CA THR A 276 4.17 -30.13 28.83
C THR A 276 5.30 -30.31 29.84
N GLN A 277 5.25 -29.55 30.93
CA GLN A 277 6.21 -29.67 32.02
C GLN A 277 5.74 -30.81 32.93
N SER A 278 6.40 -31.96 32.84
CA SER A 278 6.19 -33.05 33.80
C SER A 278 7.26 -32.98 34.89
N ILE A 279 6.85 -33.12 36.15
CA ILE A 279 7.77 -33.11 37.31
C ILE A 279 8.66 -34.37 37.33
N PHE A 280 8.17 -35.49 36.80
CA PHE A 280 8.91 -36.76 36.73
C PHE A 280 9.80 -36.90 35.47
N LYS A 281 10.02 -35.81 34.74
CA LYS A 281 10.87 -35.79 33.55
C LYS A 281 12.33 -36.15 33.84
N PHE A 282 12.79 -36.00 35.08
CA PHE A 282 14.12 -36.45 35.49
C PHE A 282 14.25 -37.98 35.47
N MET A 283 13.16 -38.73 35.71
CA MET A 283 13.20 -40.19 35.80
C MET A 283 13.31 -40.84 34.41
N THR A 284 12.87 -40.13 33.36
CA THR A 284 12.94 -40.61 31.96
C THR A 284 14.34 -40.54 31.37
N VAL A 285 15.32 -39.96 32.08
CA VAL A 285 16.72 -39.87 31.64
C VAL A 285 17.41 -41.24 31.62
N LEU A 286 17.00 -42.15 32.51
CA LEU A 286 17.48 -43.52 32.53
C LEU A 286 16.38 -44.47 32.02
N LYS A 287 16.76 -45.45 31.20
CA LYS A 287 15.84 -46.50 30.76
C LYS A 287 15.34 -47.30 31.97
N LEU A 288 14.09 -47.75 31.90
CA LEU A 288 13.48 -48.57 32.97
C LEU A 288 14.31 -49.82 33.29
N GLU A 289 14.95 -50.43 32.28
CA GLU A 289 15.85 -51.58 32.44
C GLU A 289 17.02 -51.29 33.39
N VAL A 290 17.62 -50.10 33.31
CA VAL A 290 18.75 -49.69 34.16
C VAL A 290 18.27 -49.42 35.59
N TRP A 291 17.08 -48.85 35.75
CA TRP A 291 16.45 -48.68 37.06
C TRP A 291 16.22 -50.01 37.75
N MET A 292 15.63 -50.97 37.04
CA MET A 292 15.39 -52.32 37.56
C MET A 292 16.71 -53.06 37.83
N GLY A 293 17.72 -52.91 36.97
CA GLY A 293 19.05 -53.47 37.19
C GLY A 293 19.75 -52.89 38.42
N THR A 294 19.60 -51.59 38.66
CA THR A 294 20.16 -50.92 39.86
C THR A 294 19.46 -51.41 41.13
N LEU A 295 18.12 -51.50 41.12
CA LEU A 295 17.35 -52.06 42.24
C LEU A 295 17.73 -53.53 42.51
N ALA A 296 17.90 -54.33 41.46
CA ALA A 296 18.32 -55.73 41.58
C ALA A 296 19.75 -55.85 42.14
N ALA A 297 20.69 -55.00 41.71
CA ALA A 297 22.05 -54.98 42.23
C ALA A 297 22.10 -54.60 43.72
N VAL A 298 21.31 -53.62 44.16
CA VAL A 298 21.18 -53.26 45.59
C VAL A 298 20.62 -54.43 46.39
N GLY A 299 19.59 -55.10 45.87
CA GLY A 299 19.03 -56.30 46.51
C GLY A 299 20.07 -57.43 46.63
N ALA A 300 20.85 -57.67 45.57
CA ALA A 300 21.90 -58.69 45.57
C ALA A 300 23.02 -58.37 46.57
N VAL A 301 23.51 -57.12 46.61
CA VAL A 301 24.54 -56.69 47.58
C VAL A 301 24.01 -56.77 49.01
N THR A 302 22.76 -56.37 49.25
CA THR A 302 22.09 -56.50 50.55
C THR A 302 22.05 -57.96 51.00
N LEU A 303 21.67 -58.87 50.11
CA LEU A 303 21.61 -60.30 50.38
C LEU A 303 23.00 -60.90 50.62
N LEU A 304 24.01 -60.50 49.84
CA LEU A 304 25.39 -60.95 50.02
C LEU A 304 25.96 -60.49 51.37
N ILE A 305 25.78 -59.23 51.74
CA ILE A 305 26.25 -58.70 53.04
C ILE A 305 25.54 -59.43 54.19
N TRP A 306 24.24 -59.64 54.10
CA TRP A 306 23.48 -60.39 55.10
C TRP A 306 23.95 -61.86 55.20
N MET A 307 24.23 -62.51 54.08
CA MET A 307 24.75 -63.88 54.04
C MET A 307 26.18 -63.96 54.60
N LEU A 308 27.06 -63.01 54.26
CA LEU A 308 28.43 -62.92 54.77
C LEU A 308 28.44 -62.66 56.29
N GLU A 309 27.54 -61.84 56.81
CA GLU A 309 27.39 -61.63 58.25
C GLU A 309 26.96 -62.91 58.96
N ARG A 310 26.09 -63.72 58.34
CA ARG A 310 25.61 -64.97 58.94
C ARG A 310 26.62 -66.12 58.87
N MET A 311 27.35 -66.23 57.76
CA MET A 311 28.24 -67.37 57.47
C MET A 311 29.69 -67.13 57.89
N SER A 312 30.14 -65.88 57.99
CA SER A 312 31.56 -65.63 58.29
C SER A 312 31.87 -65.87 59.78
N PRO A 313 32.95 -66.60 60.09
CA PRO A 313 33.35 -66.91 61.47
C PRO A 313 34.01 -65.71 62.19
N TYR A 314 34.37 -64.66 61.45
CA TYR A 314 35.02 -63.44 61.98
C TYR A 314 34.09 -62.23 62.08
N SER A 315 32.82 -62.36 61.67
CA SER A 315 31.84 -61.28 61.78
C SER A 315 31.52 -60.96 63.25
N TYR A 316 31.27 -59.69 63.54
CA TYR A 316 30.94 -59.17 64.87
C TYR A 316 29.76 -59.91 65.54
N SER A 317 28.75 -60.34 64.75
CA SER A 317 27.61 -61.09 65.29
C SER A 317 27.96 -62.52 65.73
N ASN A 318 28.92 -63.18 65.06
CA ASN A 318 29.31 -64.58 65.32
C ASN A 318 30.51 -64.69 66.28
N ALA A 319 31.42 -63.71 66.27
CA ALA A 319 32.62 -63.65 67.10
C ALA A 319 32.57 -62.52 68.13
N ARG A 320 31.42 -62.35 68.79
CA ARG A 320 31.17 -61.27 69.76
C ARG A 320 32.17 -61.21 70.93
N HIS A 321 32.86 -62.33 71.19
CA HIS A 321 33.87 -62.45 72.25
C HIS A 321 35.25 -61.86 71.87
N LEU A 322 35.57 -61.70 70.58
CA LEU A 322 36.83 -61.07 70.12
C LEU A 322 36.75 -59.53 69.99
N TYR A 323 35.54 -58.95 69.99
CA TYR A 323 35.32 -57.53 69.72
C TYR A 323 34.47 -56.86 70.83
N PRO A 324 35.06 -56.58 72.00
CA PRO A 324 34.34 -56.03 73.16
C PRO A 324 33.93 -54.55 73.04
N GLU A 325 34.59 -53.77 72.16
CA GLU A 325 34.34 -52.34 71.92
C GLU A 325 33.05 -52.04 71.13
N GLY A 326 32.31 -53.07 70.72
CA GLY A 326 31.07 -52.93 69.96
C GLY A 326 31.30 -52.72 68.46
N GLY A 327 30.42 -53.32 67.66
CA GLY A 327 30.46 -53.33 66.19
C GLY A 327 29.07 -53.18 65.60
N ARG A 328 29.00 -52.75 64.34
CA ARG A 328 27.74 -52.54 63.63
C ARG A 328 27.07 -53.90 63.39
N GLN A 329 25.85 -54.08 63.89
CA GLN A 329 25.07 -55.29 63.64
C GLN A 329 24.31 -55.15 62.34
N PHE A 330 24.54 -56.07 61.40
CA PHE A 330 23.86 -56.10 60.11
C PHE A 330 22.65 -57.03 60.13
N SER A 331 21.51 -56.54 60.67
CA SER A 331 20.20 -57.13 60.40
C SER A 331 19.83 -56.92 58.91
N PHE A 332 18.91 -57.69 58.33
CA PHE A 332 18.53 -57.52 56.91
C PHE A 332 18.14 -56.07 56.56
N GLY A 333 17.40 -55.39 57.45
CA GLY A 333 17.04 -53.98 57.28
C GLY A 333 18.24 -53.02 57.39
N GLU A 334 19.20 -53.31 58.27
CA GLU A 334 20.42 -52.52 58.42
C GLU A 334 21.42 -52.76 57.28
N SER A 335 21.45 -53.97 56.70
CA SER A 335 22.19 -54.30 55.49
C SER A 335 21.62 -53.57 54.27
N LEU A 336 20.29 -53.47 54.18
CA LEU A 336 19.62 -52.71 53.13
C LEU A 336 19.91 -51.21 53.30
N TRP A 337 19.74 -50.69 54.51
CA TRP A 337 20.07 -49.30 54.83
C TRP A 337 21.54 -48.99 54.55
N PHE A 338 22.45 -49.90 54.90
CA PHE A 338 23.88 -49.77 54.59
C PHE A 338 24.14 -49.80 53.08
N SER A 339 23.49 -50.69 52.33
CA SER A 339 23.64 -50.77 50.86
C SER A 339 23.12 -49.49 50.19
N VAL A 340 21.95 -48.98 50.58
CA VAL A 340 21.37 -47.75 50.04
C VAL A 340 22.18 -46.51 50.43
N THR A 341 22.61 -46.41 51.69
CA THR A 341 23.45 -45.28 52.13
C THR A 341 24.84 -45.33 51.52
N SER A 342 25.38 -46.53 51.26
CA SER A 342 26.64 -46.66 50.52
C SER A 342 26.53 -46.09 49.11
N LEU A 343 25.39 -46.26 48.41
CA LEU A 343 25.17 -45.66 47.09
C LEU A 343 25.14 -44.12 47.09
N THR A 344 24.99 -43.49 48.25
CA THR A 344 25.06 -42.04 48.38
C THR A 344 26.45 -41.60 48.84
N PRO A 345 26.93 -40.42 48.40
CA PRO A 345 28.23 -39.88 48.83
C PRO A 345 28.38 -39.69 50.35
N GLN A 346 27.29 -39.81 51.12
CA GLN A 346 27.26 -39.65 52.57
C GLN A 346 27.48 -40.97 53.34
N GLY A 347 27.64 -42.11 52.65
CA GLY A 347 27.88 -43.41 53.26
C GLY A 347 29.33 -43.65 53.70
N GLY A 348 29.53 -44.21 54.90
CA GLY A 348 30.85 -44.55 55.45
C GLY A 348 31.38 -45.92 55.04
N GLY A 349 31.56 -46.15 53.73
CA GLY A 349 32.11 -47.40 53.17
C GLY A 349 33.56 -47.25 52.67
N ASP A 350 34.24 -48.39 52.48
CA ASP A 350 35.62 -48.45 51.97
C ASP A 350 35.81 -47.70 50.64
N SER A 351 36.98 -47.04 50.51
CA SER A 351 37.36 -46.15 49.40
C SER A 351 37.22 -46.73 47.99
N ARG A 352 37.18 -48.06 47.85
CA ARG A 352 37.01 -48.77 46.57
C ARG A 352 35.56 -48.77 46.08
N LEU A 353 34.58 -48.87 46.99
CA LEU A 353 33.16 -48.79 46.63
C LEU A 353 32.79 -47.34 46.29
N LEU A 354 33.34 -46.38 47.04
CA LEU A 354 33.15 -44.95 46.78
C LEU A 354 33.54 -44.56 45.35
N ALA A 355 34.60 -45.14 44.78
CA ALA A 355 35.00 -44.89 43.39
C ALA A 355 33.93 -45.33 42.37
N PHE A 356 33.27 -46.46 42.59
CA PHE A 356 32.20 -46.96 41.71
C PHE A 356 30.95 -46.10 41.79
N ILE A 357 30.62 -45.61 42.98
CA ILE A 357 29.47 -44.73 43.25
C ILE A 357 29.67 -43.36 42.61
N VAL A 358 30.87 -42.79 42.73
CA VAL A 358 31.23 -41.53 42.08
C VAL A 358 31.12 -41.66 40.56
N LEU A 359 31.58 -42.78 39.99
CA LEU A 359 31.43 -43.06 38.55
C LEU A 359 29.96 -43.12 38.13
N MET A 360 29.11 -43.81 38.91
CA MET A 360 27.67 -43.96 38.64
C MET A 360 26.94 -42.60 38.72
N LEU A 361 27.21 -41.82 39.77
CA LEU A 361 26.60 -40.50 39.97
C LEU A 361 27.08 -39.50 38.90
N ALA A 362 28.37 -39.51 38.54
CA ALA A 362 28.90 -38.69 37.45
C ALA A 362 28.21 -39.02 36.12
N THR A 363 28.02 -40.31 35.82
CA THR A 363 27.32 -40.78 34.60
C THR A 363 25.86 -40.33 34.59
N PHE A 364 25.17 -40.42 35.73
CA PHE A 364 23.80 -39.91 35.87
C PHE A 364 23.72 -38.40 35.65
N THR A 365 24.60 -37.62 36.29
CA THR A 365 24.63 -36.17 36.12
C THR A 365 24.98 -35.74 34.70
N SER A 366 25.86 -36.48 34.01
CA SER A 366 26.22 -36.23 32.61
C SER A 366 25.04 -36.52 31.68
N ASN A 367 24.32 -37.62 31.90
CA ASN A 367 23.16 -37.97 31.08
C ASN A 367 21.99 -37.00 31.31
N LEU A 368 21.77 -36.54 32.55
CA LEU A 368 20.79 -35.51 32.86
C LEU A 368 21.13 -34.19 32.18
N ALA A 369 22.40 -33.76 32.26
CA ALA A 369 22.87 -32.53 31.61
C ALA A 369 22.73 -32.62 30.08
N ALA A 370 23.10 -33.75 29.48
CA ALA A 370 22.93 -34.00 28.05
C ALA A 370 21.45 -33.97 27.62
N PHE A 371 20.55 -34.53 28.43
CA PHE A 371 19.12 -34.51 28.14
C PHE A 371 18.56 -33.07 28.15
N LEU A 372 18.90 -32.28 29.16
CA LEU A 372 18.44 -30.88 29.27
C LEU A 372 19.00 -29.98 28.15
N THR A 373 20.22 -30.24 27.66
CA THR A 373 20.78 -29.48 26.55
C THR A 373 20.14 -29.88 25.22
N VAL A 374 19.81 -31.15 24.99
CA VAL A 374 19.11 -31.62 23.78
C VAL A 374 17.74 -30.96 23.64
N GLU A 375 16.96 -30.86 24.72
CA GLU A 375 15.67 -30.19 24.68
C GLU A 375 15.77 -28.69 24.38
N ARG A 376 16.84 -28.05 24.84
CA ARG A 376 17.13 -26.64 24.52
C ARG A 376 17.65 -26.47 23.08
N LEU A 377 18.17 -27.54 22.49
CA LEU A 377 18.75 -27.57 21.15
C LEU A 377 17.77 -28.04 20.06
N GLU A 378 16.51 -28.37 20.38
CA GLU A 378 15.47 -28.53 19.35
C GLU A 378 15.30 -27.21 18.60
N LYS A 379 16.06 -27.05 17.51
CA LYS A 379 15.96 -25.92 16.60
C LYS A 379 14.60 -25.99 15.93
N THR A 380 13.83 -24.92 16.07
CA THR A 380 12.69 -24.67 15.19
C THR A 380 13.20 -24.39 13.79
N VAL A 381 12.43 -24.74 12.76
CA VAL A 381 12.74 -24.42 11.36
C VAL A 381 13.00 -22.92 11.20
N GLN A 382 14.19 -22.55 10.74
CA GLN A 382 14.60 -21.14 10.58
C GLN A 382 14.66 -20.68 9.13
N SER A 383 14.68 -21.63 8.20
CA SER A 383 14.82 -21.36 6.77
C SER A 383 13.86 -22.19 5.93
N MET A 384 13.56 -21.71 4.73
CA MET A 384 12.73 -22.43 3.77
C MET A 384 13.38 -23.76 3.35
N GLU A 385 14.69 -23.79 3.17
CA GLU A 385 15.44 -25.01 2.82
C GLU A 385 15.30 -26.09 3.90
N GLU A 386 15.37 -25.69 5.17
CA GLU A 386 15.15 -26.60 6.30
C GLU A 386 13.69 -27.09 6.32
N LEU A 387 12.71 -26.21 6.05
CA LEU A 387 11.31 -26.58 5.97
C LEU A 387 11.04 -27.65 4.90
N ILE A 388 11.63 -27.49 3.71
CA ILE A 388 11.48 -28.43 2.58
C ILE A 388 12.05 -29.81 2.93
N ARG A 389 13.17 -29.85 3.68
CA ARG A 389 13.80 -31.10 4.11
C ARG A 389 13.02 -31.83 5.22
N HIS A 390 12.09 -31.17 5.89
CA HIS A 390 11.29 -31.75 6.97
C HIS A 390 9.95 -32.30 6.44
N PRO A 391 9.84 -33.61 6.12
CA PRO A 391 8.63 -34.17 5.50
C PRO A 391 7.40 -34.18 6.43
N LYS A 392 7.60 -33.96 7.74
CA LYS A 392 6.51 -33.94 8.73
C LYS A 392 5.74 -32.62 8.75
N ILE A 393 6.39 -31.51 8.39
CA ILE A 393 5.77 -30.18 8.46
C ILE A 393 5.20 -29.86 7.08
N THR A 394 3.87 -29.77 7.02
CA THR A 394 3.17 -29.33 5.80
C THR A 394 3.11 -27.81 5.76
N TYR A 395 3.06 -27.24 4.56
CA TYR A 395 3.01 -25.79 4.39
C TYR A 395 2.07 -25.35 3.29
N THR A 396 1.49 -24.15 3.45
CA THR A 396 0.70 -23.51 2.40
C THR A 396 0.82 -21.99 2.46
N VAL A 397 0.21 -21.34 1.45
CA VAL A 397 0.11 -19.90 1.28
C VAL A 397 -1.38 -19.55 1.18
N ALA A 398 -1.78 -18.33 1.49
CA ALA A 398 -3.13 -17.85 1.16
C ALA A 398 -3.36 -17.84 -0.37
N ASP A 399 -4.50 -18.34 -0.82
CA ASP A 399 -4.85 -18.39 -2.24
C ASP A 399 -4.95 -16.97 -2.84
N SER A 400 -4.66 -16.84 -4.13
CA SER A 400 -4.72 -15.59 -4.91
C SER A 400 -3.84 -14.42 -4.42
N THR A 401 -2.91 -14.67 -3.49
CA THR A 401 -1.96 -13.65 -2.99
C THR A 401 -0.73 -13.47 -3.89
N ILE A 402 0.00 -12.37 -3.68
CA ILE A 402 1.29 -12.09 -4.34
C ILE A 402 2.30 -13.22 -4.04
N VAL A 403 2.32 -13.71 -2.80
CA VAL A 403 3.19 -14.82 -2.38
C VAL A 403 2.83 -16.11 -3.13
N HIS A 404 1.54 -16.43 -3.29
CA HIS A 404 1.13 -17.61 -4.04
C HIS A 404 1.55 -17.51 -5.52
N ARG A 405 1.35 -16.33 -6.13
CA ARG A 405 1.78 -16.06 -7.50
C ARG A 405 3.30 -16.12 -7.66
N HIS A 406 4.07 -15.66 -6.67
CA HIS A 406 5.52 -15.80 -6.68
C HIS A 406 5.93 -17.27 -6.82
N PHE A 407 5.36 -18.18 -6.02
CA PHE A 407 5.65 -19.61 -6.11
C PHE A 407 5.18 -20.23 -7.44
N ILE A 408 4.03 -19.81 -7.98
CA ILE A 408 3.57 -20.24 -9.31
C ILE A 408 4.57 -19.81 -10.39
N ASN A 409 4.98 -18.54 -10.38
CA ASN A 409 5.88 -17.97 -11.38
C ASN A 409 7.26 -18.65 -11.31
N MET A 410 7.77 -18.90 -10.11
CA MET A 410 9.05 -19.60 -9.91
C MET A 410 8.99 -21.06 -10.37
N ALA A 411 7.94 -21.80 -10.01
CA ALA A 411 7.75 -23.17 -10.48
C ALA A 411 7.57 -23.23 -12.01
N HIS A 412 6.88 -22.25 -12.60
CA HIS A 412 6.75 -22.14 -14.06
C HIS A 412 8.11 -21.86 -14.72
N ALA A 413 8.92 -20.96 -14.15
CA ALA A 413 10.27 -20.67 -14.65
C ALA A 413 11.18 -21.92 -14.60
N GLU A 414 11.16 -22.68 -13.49
CA GLU A 414 11.87 -23.96 -13.38
C GLU A 414 11.44 -24.94 -14.48
N LYS A 415 10.12 -25.09 -14.68
CA LYS A 415 9.58 -26.00 -15.69
C LYS A 415 10.04 -25.61 -17.11
N VAL A 416 9.99 -24.33 -17.44
CA VAL A 416 10.44 -23.84 -18.76
C VAL A 416 11.93 -24.06 -18.95
N LEU A 417 12.75 -23.84 -17.92
CA LEU A 417 14.19 -24.09 -17.96
C LEU A 417 14.49 -25.57 -18.17
N PHE A 418 13.81 -26.44 -17.44
CA PHE A 418 13.92 -27.89 -17.59
C PHE A 418 13.50 -28.35 -18.99
N GLU A 419 12.37 -27.86 -19.51
CA GLU A 419 11.88 -28.19 -20.86
C GLU A 419 12.87 -27.75 -21.95
N LYS A 420 13.44 -26.54 -21.83
CA LYS A 420 14.47 -26.06 -22.76
C LYS A 420 15.73 -26.91 -22.69
N TRP A 421 16.23 -27.21 -21.50
CA TRP A 421 17.40 -28.08 -21.32
C TRP A 421 17.14 -29.46 -21.93
N LYS A 422 16.00 -30.08 -21.60
CA LYS A 422 15.58 -31.39 -22.12
C LYS A 422 15.54 -31.42 -23.64
N ASN A 423 14.99 -30.38 -24.27
CA ASN A 423 14.92 -30.32 -25.73
C ASN A 423 16.29 -30.15 -26.38
N LEU A 424 17.21 -29.42 -25.74
CA LEU A 424 18.58 -29.23 -26.22
C LEU A 424 19.42 -30.53 -26.09
N THR A 425 19.26 -31.28 -24.99
CA THR A 425 20.11 -32.44 -24.69
C THR A 425 19.55 -33.78 -25.18
N LEU A 426 18.24 -34.01 -25.06
CA LEU A 426 17.64 -35.33 -25.30
C LEU A 426 16.90 -35.43 -26.63
N ASN A 427 16.33 -34.34 -27.13
CA ASN A 427 15.54 -34.31 -28.37
C ASN A 427 16.30 -33.74 -29.58
N SER A 428 17.60 -33.42 -29.43
CA SER A 428 18.43 -32.95 -30.54
C SER A 428 18.81 -34.13 -31.45
N GLY A 429 18.65 -33.96 -32.77
CA GLY A 429 18.97 -35.00 -33.75
C GLY A 429 20.45 -35.35 -33.78
N ALA A 430 20.81 -36.50 -34.36
CA ALA A 430 22.19 -37.03 -34.37
C ALA A 430 23.25 -36.07 -34.94
N GLN A 431 22.87 -35.12 -35.81
CA GLN A 431 23.77 -34.09 -36.36
C GLN A 431 24.00 -32.90 -35.41
N THR A 432 23.08 -32.65 -34.49
CA THR A 432 23.13 -31.52 -33.54
C THR A 432 23.82 -31.93 -32.23
N GLN A 433 23.84 -33.22 -31.90
CA GLN A 433 24.55 -33.78 -30.73
C GLN A 433 26.09 -33.65 -30.81
N SER A 434 26.67 -33.54 -32.01
CA SER A 434 28.11 -33.27 -32.16
C SER A 434 28.47 -31.81 -31.90
N GLU A 435 27.51 -30.89 -32.02
CA GLU A 435 27.69 -29.45 -31.86
C GLU A 435 27.56 -29.00 -30.39
N TYR A 436 26.70 -29.68 -29.61
CA TYR A 436 26.50 -29.39 -28.19
C TYR A 436 26.95 -30.57 -27.33
N ARG A 437 27.93 -30.36 -26.45
CA ARG A 437 28.26 -31.35 -25.40
C ARG A 437 27.14 -31.38 -24.37
N VAL A 438 26.73 -32.58 -23.96
CA VAL A 438 25.68 -32.77 -22.95
C VAL A 438 26.17 -32.18 -21.62
N TRP A 439 25.44 -31.20 -21.11
CA TRP A 439 25.65 -30.65 -19.76
C TRP A 439 24.61 -31.24 -18.81
N ASP A 440 25.04 -31.60 -17.60
CA ASP A 440 24.12 -31.91 -16.51
C ASP A 440 23.29 -30.68 -16.16
N TYR A 441 22.01 -30.88 -15.85
CA TYR A 441 21.10 -29.80 -15.50
C TYR A 441 21.59 -29.10 -14.20
N PRO A 442 21.92 -27.80 -14.23
CA PRO A 442 22.66 -27.15 -13.14
C PRO A 442 21.78 -26.59 -12.01
N ILE A 443 20.45 -26.72 -12.10
CA ILE A 443 19.48 -26.11 -11.18
C ILE A 443 18.76 -27.21 -10.39
N GLN A 444 18.56 -27.00 -9.09
CA GLN A 444 17.73 -27.89 -8.28
C GLN A 444 16.25 -27.51 -8.46
N GLU A 445 15.41 -28.46 -8.85
CA GLU A 445 13.96 -28.26 -8.96
C GLU A 445 13.32 -28.26 -7.57
N GLN A 446 13.25 -27.11 -6.92
CA GLN A 446 12.72 -26.98 -5.57
C GLN A 446 11.31 -26.38 -5.59
N TYR A 447 11.08 -25.37 -6.43
CA TYR A 447 9.82 -24.64 -6.46
C TYR A 447 8.66 -25.47 -7.01
N PHE A 448 8.92 -26.39 -7.93
CA PHE A 448 7.91 -27.33 -8.40
C PHE A 448 7.36 -28.21 -7.27
N HIS A 449 8.25 -28.79 -6.44
CA HIS A 449 7.85 -29.59 -5.29
C HIS A 449 7.14 -28.76 -4.23
N ILE A 450 7.64 -27.54 -3.96
CA ILE A 450 7.01 -26.60 -3.04
C ILE A 450 5.57 -26.29 -3.47
N LEU A 451 5.36 -25.96 -4.75
CA LEU A 451 4.02 -25.65 -5.25
C LEU A 451 3.07 -26.85 -5.17
N GLN A 452 3.57 -28.07 -5.42
CA GLN A 452 2.78 -29.29 -5.29
C GLN A 452 2.33 -29.53 -3.84
N VAL A 453 3.19 -29.24 -2.86
CA VAL A 453 2.84 -29.32 -1.42
C VAL A 453 1.83 -28.24 -1.05
N ILE A 454 2.03 -26.99 -1.49
CA ILE A 454 1.10 -25.87 -1.25
C ILE A 454 -0.30 -26.22 -1.75
N ASN A 455 -0.40 -26.73 -2.98
CA ASN A 455 -1.67 -27.09 -3.61
C ASN A 455 -2.39 -28.24 -2.89
N ARG A 456 -1.64 -29.19 -2.34
CA ARG A 456 -2.21 -30.25 -1.48
C ARG A 456 -2.56 -29.74 -0.09
N GLY A 457 -1.88 -28.69 0.37
CA GLY A 457 -2.03 -28.08 1.69
C GLY A 457 -3.36 -27.37 1.87
N PHE A 458 -3.94 -26.77 0.81
CA PHE A 458 -5.19 -26.02 0.91
C PHE A 458 -6.35 -26.79 1.55
N ALA A 459 -6.46 -28.10 1.29
CA ALA A 459 -7.52 -28.93 1.87
C ALA A 459 -7.24 -29.39 3.32
N LYS A 460 -5.98 -29.33 3.78
CA LYS A 460 -5.55 -29.87 5.09
C LYS A 460 -5.45 -28.83 6.20
N VAL A 461 -5.50 -27.53 5.86
CA VAL A 461 -5.30 -26.43 6.83
C VAL A 461 -6.35 -26.43 7.94
N GLU A 462 -7.58 -26.79 7.62
CA GLU A 462 -8.72 -26.74 8.55
C GLU A 462 -8.71 -27.89 9.57
N GLU A 463 -7.98 -28.98 9.30
CA GLU A 463 -7.94 -30.19 10.14
C GLU A 463 -6.71 -30.26 11.06
N ALA A 464 -5.67 -29.46 10.82
CA ALA A 464 -4.36 -29.57 11.48
C ALA A 464 -4.23 -28.71 12.74
N ILE A 465 -4.60 -29.25 13.91
CA ILE A 465 -4.55 -28.53 15.20
C ILE A 465 -3.14 -28.56 15.85
N GLU A 466 -2.29 -29.53 15.49
CA GLU A 466 -1.10 -29.91 16.28
C GLU A 466 0.19 -29.13 16.01
N GLY A 467 0.18 -28.11 15.14
CA GLY A 467 1.37 -27.28 14.88
C GLY A 467 2.37 -27.88 13.89
N ASP A 468 1.98 -28.95 13.18
CA ASP A 468 2.71 -29.54 12.05
C ASP A 468 2.47 -28.78 10.73
N PHE A 469 2.00 -27.54 10.84
CA PHE A 469 1.62 -26.69 9.72
C PHE A 469 2.37 -25.37 9.77
N ALA A 470 3.02 -25.03 8.66
CA ALA A 470 3.70 -23.76 8.46
C ALA A 470 2.93 -22.90 7.44
N PHE A 471 2.65 -21.66 7.81
CA PHE A 471 1.99 -20.70 6.93
C PHE A 471 3.03 -19.74 6.36
N LEU A 472 3.12 -19.71 5.03
CA LEU A 472 4.01 -18.83 4.29
C LEU A 472 3.22 -17.60 3.87
N HIS A 473 3.65 -16.42 4.28
CA HIS A 473 2.94 -15.19 3.97
C HIS A 473 3.90 -13.99 3.98
N ASP A 474 3.41 -12.83 3.53
CA ASP A 474 4.24 -11.62 3.49
C ASP A 474 4.51 -11.08 4.90
N THR A 475 5.77 -10.82 5.22
CA THR A 475 6.24 -10.22 6.48
C THR A 475 5.46 -8.98 6.92
N MET A 476 4.94 -8.20 5.96
CA MET A 476 4.13 -7.01 6.21
C MET A 476 2.77 -7.34 6.88
N GLU A 477 2.22 -8.53 6.67
CA GLU A 477 0.91 -8.92 7.22
C GLU A 477 1.00 -9.53 8.63
N SER A 478 2.13 -10.13 9.04
CA SER A 478 2.25 -10.75 10.38
C SER A 478 2.74 -9.83 11.48
N SER A 479 3.41 -8.73 11.14
CA SER A 479 4.06 -7.90 12.13
C SER A 479 3.02 -7.01 12.81
N PRO A 480 2.75 -7.16 14.13
CA PRO A 480 2.07 -6.11 14.87
C PRO A 480 3.04 -4.93 14.88
N LEU A 481 2.81 -3.96 14.00
CA LEU A 481 3.45 -2.64 14.10
C LEU A 481 3.07 -2.08 15.48
N VAL A 482 3.96 -2.27 16.46
CA VAL A 482 3.90 -1.59 17.74
C VAL A 482 4.20 -0.14 17.42
N LEU A 483 3.15 0.65 17.17
CA LEU A 483 3.26 2.10 17.10
C LEU A 483 3.86 2.55 18.44
N PRO A 484 4.98 3.28 18.44
CA PRO A 484 5.53 3.82 19.68
C PRO A 484 4.47 4.70 20.32
N SER A 485 4.02 4.31 21.52
CA SER A 485 3.07 5.11 22.29
C SER A 485 3.74 6.44 22.62
N ASN A 486 3.18 7.54 22.11
CA ASN A 486 3.30 8.90 22.62
C ASN A 486 4.56 9.20 23.45
N LYS A 487 5.73 9.22 22.81
CA LYS A 487 6.85 10.04 23.25
C LYS A 487 7.51 10.63 22.01
N GLU A 488 7.45 11.95 21.96
CA GLU A 488 8.11 12.89 21.04
C GLU A 488 8.95 12.23 19.95
N ALA A 489 8.38 12.17 18.74
CA ALA A 489 9.15 11.88 17.54
C ALA A 489 10.07 13.07 17.28
N ASP A 490 11.31 12.94 17.72
CA ASP A 490 12.40 13.86 17.40
C ASP A 490 12.55 13.93 15.87
N SER A 491 12.32 15.11 15.31
CA SER A 491 12.33 15.41 13.87
C SER A 491 13.70 15.27 13.19
N SER A 492 14.72 14.84 13.92
CA SER A 492 16.12 14.70 13.48
C SER A 492 16.48 13.31 12.97
N ALA A 493 15.65 12.28 13.19
CA ALA A 493 15.89 10.92 12.70
C ALA A 493 15.41 10.67 11.26
N LEU A 494 14.72 11.64 10.64
CA LEU A 494 14.22 11.57 9.25
C LEU A 494 15.28 11.85 8.17
N LEU A 495 16.54 12.12 8.56
CA LEU A 495 17.64 12.24 7.62
C LEU A 495 18.23 10.85 7.34
N ALA A 496 17.72 10.24 6.28
CA ALA A 496 18.27 9.08 5.62
C ALA A 496 19.80 9.22 5.48
N LYS A 497 20.55 8.22 5.98
CA LYS A 497 21.93 8.01 5.53
C LYS A 497 21.87 7.62 4.05
N PRO A 498 22.71 8.20 3.17
CA PRO A 498 22.76 7.80 1.78
C PRO A 498 23.31 6.37 1.70
N TYR A 499 22.50 5.44 1.19
CA TYR A 499 22.97 4.10 0.87
C TYR A 499 23.67 4.12 -0.49
N SER A 500 24.92 3.66 -0.49
CA SER A 500 25.76 3.45 -1.68
C SER A 500 25.21 2.30 -2.52
N PRO A 501 25.04 2.45 -3.85
CA PRO A 501 24.57 1.38 -4.71
C PRO A 501 25.75 0.50 -5.15
N THR A 502 26.24 -0.38 -4.28
CA THR A 502 27.14 -1.46 -4.71
C THR A 502 26.33 -2.71 -5.08
N LYS A 503 25.69 -2.65 -6.25
CA LYS A 503 25.37 -3.80 -7.10
C LYS A 503 24.90 -3.30 -8.47
N ARG A 504 25.84 -2.72 -9.24
CA ARG A 504 25.73 -2.62 -10.70
C ARG A 504 26.55 -3.74 -11.34
N THR A 505 25.80 -4.73 -11.81
CA THR A 505 25.93 -5.39 -13.11
C THR A 505 27.31 -5.46 -13.77
N LEU A 506 27.75 -6.70 -13.95
CA LEU A 506 28.92 -7.21 -14.68
C LEU A 506 28.99 -6.85 -16.19
N PHE A 507 28.24 -5.85 -16.67
CA PHE A 507 28.11 -5.50 -18.10
C PHE A 507 28.86 -4.22 -18.51
N GLU A 508 29.55 -3.53 -17.59
CA GLU A 508 30.31 -2.29 -17.86
C GLU A 508 31.83 -2.50 -17.96
N LYS A 509 32.29 -3.74 -18.22
CA LYS A 509 33.72 -4.07 -18.35
C LYS A 509 34.15 -4.56 -19.75
N ILE A 510 33.29 -4.46 -20.75
CA ILE A 510 33.61 -4.83 -22.15
C ILE A 510 33.01 -3.82 -23.14
N THR A 511 33.32 -2.55 -22.95
CA THR A 511 33.37 -1.45 -23.93
C THR A 511 34.20 -0.34 -23.29
#